data_AF-A0A3E1HE44-F1
#
_entry.id   AF-A0A3E1HE44-F1
#
_cell.length_a   1.000
_cell.length_b   1.000
_cell.length_c   1.000
_cell.angle_alpha   90.00
_cell.angle_beta   90.00
_cell.angle_gamma   90.00
#
_symmetry.space_group_name_H-M   'P 1'
#
loop_
_entity.id
_entity.type
_entity.pdbx_description
1 polymer ?
#
loop_
_entity_poly.entity_id
_entity_poly.type
_entity_poly.pdbx_seq_one_letter_code
_entity_poly.pdbx_strand_id
1 'polypeptide(L)'
;MRIKVAVLVAASILFGGPSVAMTAAKTFCDELKGVVAGQVCQIQIIDPAYQIDISLPSFYPDQKSLHDYVARTRDGFVNAAKSTVFRDVTNELNITSAPYGSAVPPRGTQSLVLKIYQTVGEGPPQTSYKAFNWDQGYRKPITYNTLWKPDTDPLPAIFPIVQAELQKQTGQPVTIAPDVGLNPANYQNFATTNDGLIFFFSQGQLLPDSVGATQAVVPRYAVDPMLA
;
A
#
# COMPACT_ATOMS: atom_id res chain seq x y z
N MET A 1 27.11 -79.02 -16.92
CA MET A 1 28.44 -78.68 -16.36
C MET A 1 29.11 -77.69 -17.30
N ARG A 2 29.76 -76.67 -16.73
CA ARG A 2 30.63 -75.62 -17.33
C ARG A 2 30.01 -74.23 -17.52
N ILE A 3 30.31 -73.43 -16.49
CA ILE A 3 30.41 -71.97 -16.43
C ILE A 3 31.13 -71.40 -17.66
N LYS A 4 30.62 -70.29 -18.22
CA LYS A 4 31.43 -69.28 -18.90
C LYS A 4 30.99 -67.89 -18.44
N VAL A 5 31.88 -67.26 -17.67
CA VAL A 5 31.87 -65.85 -17.29
C VAL A 5 32.23 -65.05 -18.55
N ALA A 6 31.46 -64.00 -18.85
CA ALA A 6 31.81 -62.99 -19.84
C ALA A 6 31.71 -61.62 -19.15
N VAL A 7 32.87 -60.98 -19.00
CA VAL A 7 33.04 -59.60 -18.52
C VAL A 7 32.66 -58.66 -19.66
N LEU A 8 31.67 -57.80 -19.43
CA LEU A 8 31.30 -56.69 -20.32
C LEU A 8 31.69 -55.39 -19.65
N VAL A 9 32.68 -54.71 -20.23
CA VAL A 9 33.10 -53.35 -19.89
C VAL A 9 32.03 -52.39 -20.42
N ALA A 10 31.28 -51.74 -19.51
CA ALA A 10 30.33 -50.70 -19.86
C ALA A 10 31.03 -49.34 -19.88
N ALA A 11 31.12 -48.74 -21.08
CA ALA A 11 31.58 -47.37 -21.27
C ALA A 11 30.51 -46.38 -20.74
N SER A 12 30.87 -45.55 -19.76
CA SER A 12 30.03 -44.49 -19.21
C SER A 12 30.04 -43.26 -20.12
N ILE A 13 28.96 -43.07 -20.88
CA ILE A 13 28.69 -41.82 -21.60
C ILE A 13 28.10 -40.83 -20.60
N LEU A 14 28.90 -39.83 -20.19
CA LEU A 14 28.43 -38.66 -19.45
C LEU A 14 27.57 -37.80 -20.39
N PHE A 15 26.26 -38.03 -20.41
CA PHE A 15 25.31 -37.08 -20.98
C PHE A 15 25.16 -35.89 -20.03
N GLY A 16 25.86 -34.80 -20.33
CA GLY A 16 25.56 -33.49 -19.76
C GLY A 16 24.20 -33.01 -20.26
N GLY A 17 23.18 -33.07 -19.40
CA GLY A 17 21.87 -32.50 -19.68
C GLY A 17 21.94 -30.97 -19.74
N PRO A 18 21.15 -30.30 -20.59
CA PRO A 18 21.11 -28.85 -20.63
C PRO A 18 20.54 -28.34 -19.30
N SER A 19 21.33 -27.57 -18.58
CA SER A 19 20.86 -26.72 -17.50
C SER A 19 19.87 -25.73 -18.10
N VAL A 20 18.57 -25.99 -17.90
CA VAL A 20 17.54 -24.99 -18.15
C VAL A 20 17.82 -23.86 -17.18
N ALA A 21 18.40 -22.77 -17.67
CA ALA A 21 18.50 -21.54 -16.91
C ALA A 21 17.07 -21.11 -16.58
N MET A 22 16.62 -21.38 -15.35
CA MET A 22 15.42 -20.76 -14.83
C MET A 22 15.75 -19.28 -14.72
N THR A 23 15.31 -18.49 -15.69
CA THR A 23 15.22 -17.04 -15.53
C THR A 23 14.44 -16.80 -14.24
N ALA A 24 15.10 -16.24 -13.22
CA ALA A 24 14.41 -15.80 -12.02
C ALA A 24 13.22 -14.95 -12.46
N ALA A 25 12.00 -15.30 -12.00
CA ALA A 25 10.82 -14.53 -12.33
C ALA A 25 11.09 -13.06 -11.98
N LYS A 26 10.85 -12.16 -12.93
CA LYS A 26 11.07 -10.73 -12.76
C LYS A 26 10.37 -10.28 -11.49
N THR A 27 11.10 -9.66 -10.55
CA THR A 27 10.50 -9.23 -9.29
C THR A 27 9.65 -7.99 -9.53
N PHE A 28 8.68 -7.76 -8.66
CA PHE A 28 7.90 -6.51 -8.59
C PHE A 28 8.79 -5.25 -8.71
N CYS A 29 9.95 -5.28 -8.04
CA CYS A 29 10.86 -4.14 -8.03
C CYS A 29 11.51 -3.91 -9.40
N ASP A 30 11.90 -5.00 -10.08
CA ASP A 30 12.46 -4.94 -11.43
C ASP A 30 11.45 -4.39 -12.44
N GLU A 31 10.15 -4.66 -12.25
CA GLU A 31 9.08 -4.14 -13.11
C GLU A 31 8.92 -2.63 -12.99
N LEU A 32 9.08 -2.11 -11.77
CA LEU A 32 9.09 -0.68 -11.51
C LEU A 32 10.43 -0.01 -11.78
N LYS A 33 11.44 -0.76 -12.25
CA LYS A 33 12.83 -0.31 -12.44
C LYS A 33 13.48 0.20 -11.15
N GLY A 34 13.08 -0.37 -10.02
CA GLY A 34 13.66 -0.09 -8.71
C GLY A 34 14.90 -0.92 -8.42
N VAL A 35 15.54 -0.60 -7.30
CA VAL A 35 16.67 -1.31 -6.69
C VAL A 35 16.21 -1.87 -5.36
N VAL A 36 16.52 -3.14 -5.10
CA VAL A 36 16.21 -3.78 -3.82
C VAL A 36 17.30 -3.43 -2.80
N ALA A 37 16.90 -2.76 -1.72
CA ALA A 37 17.74 -2.48 -0.56
C ALA A 37 17.16 -3.20 0.66
N GLY A 38 17.67 -4.40 0.96
CA GLY A 38 17.13 -5.25 2.03
C GLY A 38 15.73 -5.76 1.69
N GLN A 39 14.73 -5.39 2.49
CA GLN A 39 13.31 -5.75 2.28
C GLN A 39 12.50 -4.64 1.61
N VAL A 40 13.17 -3.63 1.06
CA VAL A 40 12.52 -2.47 0.46
C VAL A 40 12.94 -2.36 -0.99
N CYS A 41 11.96 -2.19 -1.87
CA CYS A 41 12.14 -1.74 -3.24
C CYS A 41 12.20 -0.22 -3.25
N GLN A 42 13.33 0.34 -3.67
CA GLN A 42 13.54 1.77 -3.84
C GLN A 42 13.52 2.12 -5.32
N ILE A 43 12.72 3.10 -5.72
CA ILE A 43 12.69 3.60 -7.09
C ILE A 43 13.05 5.08 -7.01
N GLN A 44 14.18 5.44 -7.63
CA GLN A 44 14.63 6.82 -7.71
C GLN A 44 14.82 7.20 -9.17
N ILE A 45 14.17 8.27 -9.59
CA ILE A 45 14.27 8.81 -10.94
C ILE A 45 14.53 10.31 -10.82
N ILE A 46 15.62 10.75 -11.43
CA ILE A 46 15.98 12.16 -11.55
C ILE A 46 15.94 12.51 -13.03
N ASP A 47 15.01 13.37 -13.40
CA ASP A 47 14.84 13.93 -14.74
C ASP A 47 14.91 15.47 -14.64
N PRO A 48 15.35 16.21 -15.67
CA PRO A 48 15.33 17.67 -15.64
C PRO A 48 13.95 18.28 -15.32
N ALA A 49 12.85 17.59 -15.65
CA ALA A 49 11.49 18.08 -15.41
C ALA A 49 10.87 17.59 -14.09
N TYR A 50 11.39 16.51 -13.48
CA TYR A 50 10.79 15.94 -12.27
C TYR A 50 11.71 15.02 -11.48
N GLN A 51 11.37 14.82 -10.21
CA GLN A 51 11.99 13.84 -9.33
C GLN A 51 10.94 12.86 -8.80
N ILE A 52 11.31 11.58 -8.74
CA ILE A 52 10.46 10.52 -8.20
C ILE A 52 11.27 9.71 -7.19
N ASP A 53 10.74 9.57 -5.99
CA ASP A 53 11.25 8.68 -4.95
C ASP A 53 10.10 7.81 -4.42
N ILE A 54 10.24 6.49 -4.52
CA ILE A 54 9.22 5.53 -4.10
C ILE A 54 9.87 4.41 -3.30
N SER A 55 9.38 4.21 -2.08
CA SER A 55 9.84 3.17 -1.15
C SER A 55 8.71 2.20 -0.85
N LEU A 56 8.86 0.93 -1.23
CA LEU A 56 7.82 -0.11 -1.12
C LEU A 56 8.35 -1.38 -0.46
N PRO A 57 7.56 -2.06 0.39
CA PRO A 57 8.01 -3.30 1.02
C PRO A 57 7.87 -4.48 0.05
N SER A 58 8.87 -5.37 0.05
CA SER A 58 8.82 -6.61 -0.74
C SER A 58 7.93 -7.70 -0.12
N PHE A 59 7.44 -7.50 1.11
CA PHE A 59 6.73 -8.51 1.90
C PHE A 59 5.19 -8.36 1.92
N TYR A 60 4.62 -7.38 1.22
CA TYR A 60 3.16 -7.25 1.15
C TYR A 60 2.54 -8.39 0.31
N PRO A 61 1.49 -9.10 0.75
CA PRO A 61 1.03 -10.30 0.05
C PRO A 61 0.45 -10.04 -1.34
N ASP A 62 -0.36 -8.99 -1.50
CA ASP A 62 -0.93 -8.61 -2.79
C ASP A 62 -0.01 -7.64 -3.54
N GLN A 63 1.14 -8.16 -3.97
CA GLN A 63 2.13 -7.41 -4.75
C GLN A 63 1.53 -6.87 -6.06
N LYS A 64 0.60 -7.59 -6.68
CA LYS A 64 0.02 -7.15 -7.95
C LYS A 64 -0.80 -5.87 -7.80
N SER A 65 -1.72 -5.82 -6.82
CA SER A 65 -2.53 -4.62 -6.61
C SER A 65 -1.68 -3.41 -6.20
N LEU A 66 -0.64 -3.65 -5.39
CA LEU A 66 0.33 -2.62 -5.03
C LEU A 66 1.05 -2.08 -6.27
N HIS A 67 1.46 -2.98 -7.18
CA HIS A 67 2.21 -2.65 -8.38
C HIS A 67 1.38 -1.77 -9.28
N ASP A 68 0.18 -2.26 -9.60
CA ASP A 68 -0.71 -1.62 -10.55
C ASP A 68 -1.14 -0.23 -10.06
N TYR A 69 -1.29 -0.05 -8.74
CA TYR A 69 -1.53 1.27 -8.17
C TYR A 69 -0.32 2.20 -8.30
N VAL A 70 0.87 1.76 -7.89
CA VAL A 70 2.09 2.59 -7.94
C VAL A 70 2.45 2.96 -9.37
N ALA A 71 2.39 2.00 -10.30
CA ALA A 71 2.65 2.24 -11.71
C ALA A 71 1.69 3.29 -12.28
N ARG A 72 0.37 3.16 -12.04
CA ARG A 72 -0.60 4.17 -12.48
C ARG A 72 -0.36 5.55 -11.87
N THR A 73 -0.06 5.61 -10.57
CA THR A 73 0.22 6.89 -9.88
C THR A 73 1.46 7.56 -10.45
N ARG A 74 2.55 6.81 -10.63
CA ARG A 74 3.79 7.28 -11.25
C ARG A 74 3.54 7.78 -12.67
N ASP A 75 2.86 6.99 -13.50
CA ASP A 75 2.65 7.32 -14.90
C ASP A 75 1.72 8.55 -15.04
N GLY A 76 0.69 8.66 -14.18
CA GLY A 76 -0.15 9.85 -14.08
C GLY A 76 0.63 11.10 -13.71
N PHE A 77 1.51 11.01 -12.71
CA PHE A 77 2.40 12.10 -12.31
C PHE A 77 3.35 12.50 -13.45
N VAL A 78 4.03 11.54 -14.09
CA VAL A 78 4.97 11.82 -15.20
C VAL A 78 4.25 12.51 -16.36
N ASN A 79 3.03 12.08 -16.70
CA ASN A 79 2.24 12.71 -17.75
C ASN A 79 1.88 14.17 -17.40
N ALA A 80 1.51 14.42 -16.15
CA ALA A 80 1.20 15.76 -15.68
C ALA A 80 2.46 16.66 -15.66
N ALA A 81 3.57 16.17 -15.10
CA ALA A 81 4.84 16.89 -15.01
C ALA A 81 5.43 17.22 -16.39
N LYS A 82 5.34 16.32 -17.38
CA LYS A 82 5.80 16.59 -18.75
C LYS A 82 4.93 17.59 -19.50
N SER A 83 3.68 17.77 -19.07
CA SER A 83 2.74 18.71 -19.69
C SER A 83 2.87 20.13 -19.12
N THR A 84 3.66 20.35 -18.06
CA THR A 84 3.85 21.68 -17.48
C THR A 84 4.73 22.54 -18.39
N VAL A 85 4.25 23.74 -18.72
CA VAL A 85 4.95 24.69 -19.62
C VAL A 85 6.13 25.39 -18.93
N PHE A 86 6.09 25.43 -17.59
CA PHE A 86 7.10 26.08 -16.75
C PHE A 86 8.30 25.15 -16.55
N ARG A 87 9.48 25.58 -17.02
CA ARG A 87 10.74 24.81 -16.92
C ARG A 87 11.48 24.99 -15.60
N ASP A 88 11.06 25.94 -14.76
CA ASP A 88 11.74 26.31 -13.52
C ASP A 88 11.06 25.75 -12.25
N VAL A 89 10.04 24.88 -12.41
CA VAL A 89 9.38 24.19 -11.28
C VAL A 89 9.85 22.75 -11.19
N THR A 90 10.39 22.37 -10.04
CA THR A 90 10.76 20.98 -9.76
C THR A 90 9.50 20.22 -9.38
N ASN A 91 8.95 19.45 -10.32
CA ASN A 91 7.87 18.52 -10.02
C ASN A 91 8.43 17.38 -9.16
N GLU A 92 7.70 16.97 -8.12
CA GLU A 92 8.14 15.90 -7.22
C GLU A 92 7.02 14.90 -6.98
N LEU A 93 7.36 13.61 -6.99
CA LEU A 93 6.52 12.53 -6.47
C LEU A 93 7.30 11.74 -5.43
N ASN A 94 6.80 11.73 -4.20
CA ASN A 94 7.31 10.89 -3.13
C ASN A 94 6.23 9.91 -2.67
N ILE A 95 6.52 8.60 -2.68
CA ILE A 95 5.64 7.56 -2.14
C ILE A 95 6.38 6.80 -1.05
N THR A 96 5.91 6.93 0.18
CA THR A 96 6.39 6.13 1.32
C THR A 96 5.34 5.13 1.77
N SER A 97 5.78 4.08 2.44
CA SER A 97 4.92 2.97 2.85
C SER A 97 5.04 2.67 4.34
N ALA A 98 3.92 2.45 5.01
CA ALA A 98 3.87 2.03 6.41
C ALA A 98 3.11 0.69 6.54
N PRO A 99 3.77 -0.39 6.99
CA PRO A 99 3.12 -1.66 7.24
C PRO A 99 2.41 -1.66 8.60
N TYR A 100 1.25 -2.33 8.67
CA TYR A 100 0.51 -2.58 9.89
C TYR A 100 0.04 -4.04 9.90
N GLY A 101 -0.36 -4.54 11.07
CA GLY A 101 -0.97 -5.86 11.16
C GLY A 101 -1.76 -6.06 12.43
N SER A 102 -2.68 -7.01 12.36
CA SER A 102 -3.45 -7.49 13.51
C SER A 102 -3.35 -9.00 13.57
N ALA A 103 -3.10 -9.55 14.75
CA ALA A 103 -3.15 -10.99 15.02
C ALA A 103 -4.35 -11.36 15.91
N VAL A 104 -5.19 -10.38 16.27
CA VAL A 104 -6.35 -10.58 17.13
C VAL A 104 -7.50 -11.21 16.33
N PRO A 105 -8.15 -12.29 16.83
CA PRO A 105 -9.36 -12.85 16.21
C PRO A 105 -10.40 -11.77 15.84
N PRO A 106 -11.23 -11.98 14.80
CA PRO A 106 -11.46 -13.23 14.10
C PRO A 106 -10.44 -13.57 13.00
N ARG A 107 -9.62 -12.61 12.55
CA ARG A 107 -8.74 -12.81 11.38
C ARG A 107 -7.40 -12.09 11.55
N GLY A 108 -6.32 -12.78 11.19
CA GLY A 108 -5.03 -12.16 11.00
C GLY A 108 -5.06 -11.23 9.79
N THR A 109 -4.57 -9.99 9.92
CA THR A 109 -4.54 -9.01 8.84
C THR A 109 -3.16 -8.43 8.66
N GLN A 110 -2.83 -8.09 7.41
CA GLN A 110 -1.66 -7.30 7.07
C GLN A 110 -2.09 -6.12 6.22
N SER A 111 -1.83 -4.92 6.71
CA SER A 111 -2.19 -3.67 6.03
C SER A 111 -0.92 -2.97 5.55
N LEU A 112 -1.04 -2.25 4.45
CA LEU A 112 0.00 -1.38 3.93
C LEU A 112 -0.63 -0.04 3.57
N VAL A 113 -0.12 1.04 4.14
CA VAL A 113 -0.59 2.38 3.82
C VAL A 113 0.51 3.12 3.08
N LEU A 114 0.18 3.59 1.89
CA LEU A 114 1.01 4.49 1.12
C LEU A 114 0.65 5.92 1.48
N LYS A 115 1.66 6.73 1.77
CA LYS A 115 1.57 8.19 1.78
C LYS A 115 2.17 8.70 0.48
N ILE A 116 1.35 9.39 -0.32
CA ILE A 116 1.71 9.93 -1.61
C ILE A 116 1.78 11.45 -1.46
N TYR A 117 2.98 11.99 -1.54
CA TYR A 117 3.23 13.42 -1.63
C TYR A 117 3.56 13.75 -3.08
N GLN A 118 2.94 14.78 -3.63
CA GLN A 118 3.26 15.24 -4.98
C GLN A 118 3.15 16.75 -5.13
N THR A 119 3.99 17.30 -6.00
CA THR A 119 3.94 18.70 -6.45
C THR A 119 4.03 18.70 -7.97
N VAL A 120 3.06 19.33 -8.63
CA VAL A 120 3.02 19.45 -10.09
C VAL A 120 2.77 20.90 -10.49
N GLY A 121 3.64 21.44 -11.35
CA GLY A 121 3.56 22.82 -11.80
C GLY A 121 3.79 23.82 -10.65
N GLU A 122 3.05 24.93 -10.68
CA GLU A 122 3.04 25.94 -9.62
C GLU A 122 1.99 25.68 -8.52
N GLY A 123 1.27 24.54 -8.60
CA GLY A 123 0.27 24.18 -7.61
C GLY A 123 0.90 23.90 -6.24
N PRO A 124 0.16 24.11 -5.13
CA PRO A 124 0.64 23.73 -3.82
C PRO A 124 0.85 22.21 -3.73
N PRO A 125 1.81 21.73 -2.93
CA PRO A 125 1.97 20.30 -2.70
C PRO A 125 0.69 19.66 -2.18
N GLN A 126 0.48 18.40 -2.57
CA GLN A 126 -0.68 17.60 -2.19
C GLN A 126 -0.22 16.31 -1.52
N THR A 127 -0.84 15.99 -0.39
CA THR A 127 -0.64 14.70 0.29
C THR A 127 -1.93 13.88 0.26
N SER A 128 -1.83 12.66 -0.26
CA SER A 128 -2.92 11.68 -0.25
C SER A 128 -2.49 10.34 0.33
N TYR A 129 -3.48 9.54 0.72
CA TYR A 129 -3.25 8.20 1.24
C TYR A 129 -3.87 7.13 0.34
N LYS A 130 -3.23 5.96 0.31
CA LYS A 130 -3.81 4.74 -0.23
C LYS A 130 -3.53 3.57 0.71
N ALA A 131 -4.57 2.94 1.24
CA ALA A 131 -4.42 1.72 2.01
C ALA A 131 -4.72 0.46 1.20
N PHE A 132 -4.01 -0.61 1.54
CA PHE A 132 -4.24 -1.99 1.10
C PHE A 132 -4.33 -2.87 2.34
N ASN A 133 -5.40 -3.64 2.47
CA ASN A 133 -5.62 -4.52 3.62
C ASN A 133 -5.75 -5.95 3.11
N TRP A 134 -5.01 -6.87 3.71
CA TRP A 134 -4.98 -8.27 3.32
C TRP A 134 -5.41 -9.17 4.46
N ASP A 135 -6.35 -10.06 4.17
CA ASP A 135 -6.78 -11.13 5.08
C ASP A 135 -5.81 -12.30 4.97
N GLN A 136 -5.07 -12.60 6.03
CA GLN A 136 -4.11 -13.70 6.05
C GLN A 136 -4.79 -15.07 6.00
N GLY A 137 -5.97 -15.20 6.59
CA GLY A 137 -6.71 -16.45 6.65
C GLY A 137 -7.36 -16.80 5.32
N TYR A 138 -8.09 -15.84 4.73
CA TYR A 138 -8.81 -16.05 3.47
C TYR A 138 -7.98 -15.71 2.23
N ARG A 139 -6.77 -15.15 2.39
CA ARG A 139 -5.87 -14.76 1.30
C ARG A 139 -6.57 -13.89 0.25
N LYS A 140 -7.23 -12.83 0.73
CA LYS A 140 -7.95 -11.89 -0.13
C LYS A 140 -7.85 -10.46 0.40
N PRO A 141 -8.03 -9.44 -0.46
CA PRO A 141 -8.12 -8.07 -0.02
C PRO A 141 -9.32 -7.83 0.89
N ILE A 142 -9.14 -6.96 1.89
CA ILE A 142 -10.20 -6.40 2.73
C ILE A 142 -10.47 -4.99 2.24
N THR A 143 -11.69 -4.76 1.80
CA THR A 143 -12.24 -3.44 1.47
C THR A 143 -13.06 -2.92 2.66
N TYR A 144 -13.46 -1.64 2.62
CA TYR A 144 -14.37 -1.08 3.61
C TYR A 144 -15.65 -1.92 3.75
N ASN A 145 -16.26 -2.34 2.64
CA ASN A 145 -17.51 -3.11 2.65
C ASN A 145 -17.35 -4.52 3.23
N THR A 146 -16.14 -5.10 3.19
CA THR A 146 -15.88 -6.45 3.70
C THR A 146 -15.22 -6.45 5.07
N LEU A 147 -14.84 -5.28 5.59
CA LEU A 147 -14.30 -5.10 6.93
C LEU A 147 -15.39 -5.32 7.99
N TRP A 148 -16.59 -4.84 7.69
CA TRP A 148 -17.74 -4.84 8.58
C TRP A 148 -18.59 -6.09 8.37
N LYS A 149 -19.26 -6.53 9.44
CA LYS A 149 -20.34 -7.52 9.35
C LYS A 149 -21.41 -7.01 8.37
N PRO A 150 -22.11 -7.91 7.67
CA PRO A 150 -23.25 -7.54 6.84
C PRO A 150 -24.24 -6.66 7.62
N ASP A 151 -24.87 -5.72 6.91
CA ASP A 151 -25.94 -4.84 7.44
C ASP A 151 -25.54 -3.98 8.66
N THR A 152 -24.24 -3.77 8.87
CA THR A 152 -23.72 -2.91 9.94
C THR A 152 -23.46 -1.50 9.42
N ASP A 153 -23.97 -0.49 10.12
CA ASP A 153 -23.60 0.92 9.90
C ASP A 153 -22.59 1.36 10.97
N PRO A 154 -21.28 1.42 10.64
CA PRO A 154 -20.25 1.66 11.64
C PRO A 154 -19.99 3.15 11.88
N LEU A 155 -20.39 4.04 10.96
CA LEU A 155 -20.02 5.46 11.01
C LEU A 155 -20.64 6.23 12.16
N PRO A 156 -21.88 5.97 12.60
CA PRO A 156 -22.43 6.61 13.81
C PRO A 156 -21.60 6.38 15.07
N ALA A 157 -20.91 5.24 15.18
CA ALA A 157 -20.01 4.93 16.29
C ALA A 157 -18.59 5.47 16.07
N ILE A 158 -18.10 5.44 14.83
CA ILE A 158 -16.73 5.83 14.46
C ILE A 158 -16.54 7.34 14.39
N PHE A 159 -17.49 8.05 13.77
CA PHE A 159 -17.34 9.46 13.45
C PHE A 159 -17.08 10.35 14.68
N PRO A 160 -17.79 10.20 15.82
CA PRO A 160 -17.49 10.98 17.02
C PRO A 160 -16.07 10.76 17.55
N ILE A 161 -15.55 9.53 17.46
CA ILE A 161 -14.18 9.19 17.88
C ILE A 161 -13.17 9.86 16.95
N VAL A 162 -13.42 9.79 15.64
CA VAL A 162 -12.57 10.43 14.62
C VAL A 162 -12.53 11.94 14.82
N GLN A 163 -13.68 12.58 15.06
CA GLN A 163 -13.73 14.01 15.33
C GLN A 163 -12.92 14.37 16.57
N ALA A 164 -13.07 13.62 17.67
CA ALA A 164 -12.32 13.87 18.91
C ALA A 164 -10.80 13.71 18.71
N GLU A 165 -10.36 12.70 17.95
CA GLU A 165 -8.95 12.46 17.68
C GLU A 165 -8.34 13.57 16.81
N LEU A 166 -9.07 14.03 15.79
CA LEU A 166 -8.63 15.14 14.93
C LEU A 166 -8.59 16.49 15.69
N GLN A 167 -9.55 16.74 16.60
CA GLN A 167 -9.50 17.89 17.49
C GLN A 167 -8.25 17.88 18.38
N LYS A 168 -7.92 16.71 18.94
CA LYS A 168 -6.72 16.54 19.76
C LYS A 168 -5.43 16.79 18.98
N GLN A 169 -5.35 16.30 17.75
CA GLN A 169 -4.17 16.46 16.90
C GLN A 169 -3.95 17.91 16.44
N THR A 170 -5.03 18.64 16.16
CA THR A 170 -4.95 20.04 15.72
C THR A 170 -4.81 21.03 16.87
N GLY A 171 -5.15 20.63 18.10
CA GLY A 171 -5.15 21.50 19.27
C GLY A 171 -6.20 22.63 19.20
N GLN A 172 -7.15 22.53 18.28
CA GLN A 172 -8.19 23.53 18.04
C GLN A 172 -9.55 22.85 17.83
N PRO A 173 -10.68 23.56 18.04
CA PRO A 173 -11.99 23.02 17.70
C PRO A 173 -12.08 22.71 16.21
N VAL A 174 -12.41 21.46 15.90
CA VAL A 174 -12.61 20.96 14.54
C VAL A 174 -14.08 20.63 14.36
N THR A 175 -14.69 21.24 13.34
CA THR A 175 -16.07 20.97 12.94
C THR A 175 -16.06 20.27 11.60
N ILE A 176 -16.53 19.03 11.56
CA ILE A 176 -16.69 18.25 10.34
C ILE A 176 -18.18 18.17 10.07
N ALA A 177 -18.60 18.50 8.85
CA ALA A 177 -20.00 18.44 8.47
C ALA A 177 -20.49 16.98 8.54
N PRO A 178 -21.69 16.68 9.09
CA PRO A 178 -22.14 15.31 9.27
C PRO A 178 -22.23 14.50 7.98
N ASP A 179 -22.60 15.12 6.86
CA ASP A 179 -22.63 14.50 5.54
C ASP A 179 -21.25 14.11 5.01
N VAL A 180 -20.19 14.80 5.45
CA VAL A 180 -18.79 14.46 5.15
C VAL A 180 -18.29 13.38 6.13
N GLY A 181 -18.57 13.54 7.42
CA GLY A 181 -18.13 12.63 8.48
C GLY A 181 -18.85 11.28 8.52
N LEU A 182 -20.06 11.20 7.97
CA LEU A 182 -20.84 9.96 7.85
C LEU A 182 -20.84 9.41 6.41
N ASN A 183 -19.91 9.85 5.56
CA ASN A 183 -19.75 9.32 4.21
C ASN A 183 -18.71 8.20 4.17
N PRO A 184 -19.09 6.94 3.86
CA PRO A 184 -18.15 5.82 3.74
C PRO A 184 -17.00 6.05 2.76
N ALA A 185 -17.20 6.88 1.74
CA ALA A 185 -16.16 7.22 0.76
C ALA A 185 -14.94 7.89 1.43
N ASN A 186 -15.11 8.50 2.60
CA ASN A 186 -14.03 9.13 3.35
C ASN A 186 -13.19 8.16 4.20
N TYR A 187 -13.65 6.92 4.36
CA TYR A 187 -13.05 5.92 5.26
C TYR A 187 -12.39 4.75 4.51
N GLN A 188 -12.11 4.92 3.21
CA GLN A 188 -11.56 3.87 2.35
C GLN A 188 -10.09 3.55 2.65
N ASN A 189 -9.36 4.49 3.23
CA ASN A 189 -7.97 4.32 3.61
C ASN A 189 -7.89 4.00 5.11
N PHE A 190 -7.80 2.72 5.43
CA PHE A 190 -7.67 2.27 6.80
C PHE A 190 -6.59 1.19 6.95
N ALA A 191 -6.08 1.03 8.16
CA ALA A 191 -5.23 -0.08 8.54
C ALA A 191 -5.79 -0.74 9.81
N THR A 192 -5.72 -2.07 9.86
CA THR A 192 -6.12 -2.84 11.05
C THR A 192 -4.90 -3.14 11.90
N THR A 193 -5.00 -2.84 13.20
CA THR A 193 -3.98 -3.13 14.21
C THR A 193 -4.54 -4.03 15.31
N ASN A 194 -3.71 -4.44 16.27
CA ASN A 194 -4.21 -5.10 17.47
C ASN A 194 -5.08 -4.15 18.33
N ASP A 195 -4.72 -2.87 18.35
CA ASP A 195 -5.36 -1.86 19.22
C ASP A 195 -6.60 -1.20 18.60
N GLY A 196 -6.87 -1.43 17.32
CA GLY A 196 -8.07 -0.93 16.65
C GLY A 196 -7.93 -0.75 15.15
N LEU A 197 -8.54 0.31 14.65
CA LEU A 197 -8.43 0.76 13.26
C LEU A 197 -7.78 2.13 13.21
N ILE A 198 -6.93 2.36 12.22
CA ILE A 198 -6.41 3.68 11.90
C ILE A 198 -7.01 4.09 10.57
N PHE A 199 -7.75 5.18 10.52
CA PHE A 199 -8.23 5.79 9.28
C PHE A 199 -7.28 6.91 8.86
N PHE A 200 -7.01 7.01 7.57
CA PHE A 200 -6.11 7.99 6.97
C PHE A 200 -6.88 8.87 6.01
N PHE A 201 -6.85 10.18 6.24
CA PHE A 201 -7.59 11.15 5.47
C PHE A 201 -6.61 11.97 4.65
N SER A 202 -6.80 11.96 3.33
CA SER A 202 -6.02 12.80 2.42
C SER A 202 -6.30 14.27 2.72
N GLN A 203 -5.37 15.13 2.30
CA GLN A 203 -5.58 16.57 2.37
C GLN A 203 -6.91 16.96 1.70
N GLY A 204 -7.69 17.83 2.35
CA GLY A 204 -8.99 18.28 1.85
C GLY A 204 -10.14 17.28 2.04
N GLN A 205 -9.89 16.08 2.57
CA GLN A 205 -10.90 15.02 2.60
C GLN A 205 -11.93 15.20 3.72
N LEU A 206 -11.48 15.32 4.97
CA LEU A 206 -12.35 15.62 6.11
C LEU A 206 -12.19 17.05 6.62
N LEU A 207 -11.00 17.63 6.42
CA LEU A 207 -10.60 18.93 6.92
C LEU A 207 -10.07 19.79 5.76
N PRO A 208 -10.09 21.12 5.90
CA PRO A 208 -9.52 22.01 4.90
C PRO A 208 -8.06 21.68 4.58
N ASP A 209 -7.64 21.96 3.34
CA ASP A 209 -6.29 21.69 2.85
C ASP A 209 -5.16 22.25 3.74
N SER A 210 -5.41 23.37 4.42
CA SER A 210 -4.45 24.01 5.34
C SER A 210 -4.05 23.15 6.54
N VAL A 211 -4.86 22.15 6.89
CA VAL A 211 -4.54 21.21 7.98
C VAL A 211 -3.60 20.10 7.47
N GLY A 212 -3.55 19.87 6.16
CA GLY A 212 -2.84 18.76 5.55
C GLY A 212 -3.59 17.43 5.70
N ALA A 213 -2.92 16.35 5.31
CA ALA A 213 -3.43 15.00 5.47
C ALA A 213 -3.36 14.55 6.95
N THR A 214 -4.40 13.88 7.43
CA THR A 214 -4.54 13.50 8.84
C THR A 214 -4.82 12.02 9.01
N GLN A 215 -4.83 11.55 10.26
CA GLN A 215 -5.20 10.17 10.57
C GLN A 215 -5.95 10.14 11.91
N ALA A 216 -6.85 9.18 12.09
CA ALA A 216 -7.56 8.99 13.35
C ALA A 216 -7.52 7.53 13.79
N VAL A 217 -7.19 7.30 15.05
CA VAL A 217 -7.20 5.98 15.67
C VAL A 217 -8.58 5.76 16.30
N VAL A 218 -9.24 4.68 15.89
CA VAL A 218 -10.48 4.21 16.50
C VAL A 218 -10.15 2.97 17.33
N PRO A 219 -10.34 3.02 18.66
CA PRO A 219 -10.00 1.90 19.54
C PRO A 219 -10.76 0.62 19.20
N ARG A 220 -10.10 -0.53 19.41
CA ARG A 220 -10.65 -1.85 19.08
C ARG A 220 -12.01 -2.08 19.72
N TYR A 221 -12.19 -1.74 21.00
CA TYR A 221 -13.46 -1.96 21.71
C TYR A 221 -14.66 -1.27 21.05
N ALA A 222 -14.44 -0.15 20.33
CA ALA A 222 -15.50 0.59 19.65
C ALA A 222 -15.93 -0.08 18.34
N VAL A 223 -15.08 -0.91 17.73
CA VAL A 223 -15.28 -1.49 16.40
C VAL A 223 -15.38 -3.02 16.40
N ASP A 224 -14.82 -3.71 17.39
CA ASP A 224 -14.75 -5.17 17.46
C ASP A 224 -16.12 -5.87 17.28
N PRO A 225 -17.22 -5.38 17.89
CA PRO A 225 -18.55 -5.97 17.68
C PRO A 225 -19.05 -5.89 16.23
N MET A 226 -18.48 -4.98 15.42
CA MET A 226 -18.88 -4.68 14.05
C MET A 226 -17.96 -5.33 12.99
N LEU A 227 -16.79 -5.88 13.36
CA LEU A 227 -15.83 -6.49 12.43
C LEU A 227 -16.29 -7.89 11.96
N ALA A 228 -16.05 -8.21 10.68
CA ALA A 228 -16.43 -9.47 10.02
C ALA A 228 -15.44 -10.63 10.16
#